data_AF-A0A2E0RR92-F1
#
_entry.id   AF-A0A2E0RR92-F1
#
_cell.length_a   1.000
_cell.length_b   1.000
_cell.length_c   1.000
_cell.angle_alpha   90.00
_cell.angle_beta   90.00
_cell.angle_gamma   90.00
#
_symmetry.space_group_name_H-M   'P 1'
#
loop_
_entity.id
_entity.type
_entity.pdbx_description
1 polymer ?
#
loop_
_entity_poly.entity_id
_entity_poly.type
_entity_poly.pdbx_seq_one_letter_code
_entity_poly.pdbx_strand_id
1 'polypeptide(L)'
;MARNPHRPHRFQPRARLTRPMVRDGGVLRPASWDEALDRAADGLRATRDTYGGEAIGVFSCSKSTNEMNFVAQKLARTALGTNNIDSCNRT
;
A
#
# COMPACT_ATOMS: atom_id res chain seq x y z
N MET A 1 33.16 -32.06 -11.01
CA MET A 1 31.96 -31.45 -10.40
C MET A 1 32.40 -30.44 -9.36
N ALA A 2 32.47 -29.15 -9.71
CA ALA A 2 32.89 -28.09 -8.79
C ALA A 2 31.66 -27.57 -8.02
N ARG A 3 31.69 -27.67 -6.68
CA ARG A 3 30.65 -27.11 -5.79
C ARG A 3 30.67 -25.59 -5.92
N ASN A 4 29.53 -25.00 -6.27
CA ASN A 4 29.33 -23.56 -6.30
C ASN A 4 29.33 -23.02 -4.85
N PRO A 5 30.25 -22.13 -4.45
CA PRO A 5 30.27 -21.59 -3.09
C PRO A 5 29.07 -20.65 -2.88
N HIS A 6 28.22 -20.98 -1.92
CA HIS A 6 27.08 -20.14 -1.52
C HIS A 6 27.54 -18.71 -1.23
N ARG A 7 27.18 -17.76 -2.11
CA ARG A 7 27.30 -16.32 -1.81
C ARG A 7 26.40 -16.03 -0.61
N PRO A 8 26.93 -15.52 0.52
CA PRO A 8 26.07 -15.05 1.60
C PRO A 8 25.30 -13.83 1.09
N HIS A 9 23.99 -13.97 0.91
CA HIS A 9 23.10 -12.83 0.68
C HIS A 9 23.12 -11.95 1.94
N ARG A 10 23.96 -10.91 1.94
CA ARG A 10 24.05 -9.95 3.04
C ARG A 10 22.76 -9.14 3.06
N PHE A 11 21.89 -9.42 4.03
CA PHE A 11 20.75 -8.57 4.33
C PHE A 11 21.27 -7.18 4.72
N GLN A 12 20.95 -6.17 3.93
CA GLN A 12 21.18 -4.77 4.29
C GLN A 12 19.89 -4.21 4.89
N PRO A 13 19.87 -3.86 6.19
CA PRO A 13 18.70 -3.25 6.80
C PRO A 13 18.42 -1.92 6.09
N ARG A 14 17.23 -1.81 5.48
CA ARG A 14 16.76 -0.51 5.01
C ARG A 14 16.34 0.31 6.23
N ALA A 15 16.64 1.62 6.20
CA ALA A 15 16.19 2.52 7.26
C ALA A 15 14.65 2.54 7.31
N ARG A 16 14.10 2.51 8.52
CA ARG A 16 12.65 2.62 8.75
C ARG A 16 12.20 4.04 8.37
N LEU A 17 11.14 4.14 7.58
CA LEU A 17 10.49 5.43 7.30
C LEU A 17 9.83 5.96 8.59
N THR A 18 10.07 7.23 8.89
CA THR A 18 9.54 7.92 10.08
C THR A 18 8.59 9.07 9.74
N ARG A 19 8.42 9.37 8.44
CA ARG A 19 7.54 10.43 7.92
C ARG A 19 6.83 9.95 6.66
N PRO A 20 5.61 10.47 6.39
CA PRO A 20 4.97 10.31 5.09
C PRO A 20 5.85 10.86 3.96
N MET A 21 5.69 10.28 2.76
CA MET A 21 6.41 10.71 1.56
C MET A 21 5.40 10.94 0.44
N VAL A 22 5.50 12.09 -0.24
CA VAL A 22 4.70 12.45 -1.41
C VAL A 22 5.59 12.45 -2.65
N ARG A 23 5.04 12.02 -3.79
CA ARG A 23 5.74 12.07 -5.08
C ARG A 23 5.36 13.34 -5.85
N ASP A 24 6.37 14.12 -6.20
CA ASP A 24 6.25 15.30 -7.08
C ASP A 24 7.35 15.27 -8.14
N GLY A 25 6.98 15.50 -9.41
CA GLY A 25 7.94 15.47 -10.52
C GLY A 25 8.70 14.14 -10.63
N GLY A 26 8.09 13.03 -10.20
CA GLY A 26 8.72 11.70 -10.19
C GLY A 26 9.58 11.40 -8.95
N VAL A 27 9.87 12.38 -8.10
CA VAL A 27 10.75 12.23 -6.93
C VAL A 27 9.93 12.16 -5.64
N LEU A 28 10.33 11.31 -4.69
CA LEU A 28 9.72 11.24 -3.36
C LEU A 28 10.35 12.28 -2.43
N ARG A 29 9.52 13.05 -1.73
CA ARG A 29 9.93 14.00 -0.68
C ARG A 29 9.10 13.79 0.60
N PRO A 30 9.65 14.12 1.78
CA PRO A 30 8.87 14.11 3.03
C PRO A 30 7.66 15.05 2.97
N ALA A 31 6.60 14.69 3.70
CA ALA A 31 5.36 15.47 3.81
C ALA A 31 4.80 15.41 5.24
N SER A 32 3.87 16.32 5.55
CA SER A 32 3.04 16.18 6.76
C SER A 32 2.02 15.05 6.59
N TRP A 33 1.40 14.64 7.70
CA TRP A 33 0.31 13.66 7.63
C TRP A 33 -0.90 14.20 6.87
N ASP A 34 -1.29 15.45 7.11
CA ASP A 34 -2.44 16.08 6.46
C ASP A 34 -2.24 16.13 4.94
N GLU A 35 -1.09 16.63 4.47
CA GLU A 35 -0.76 16.70 3.04
C GLU A 35 -0.78 15.31 2.38
N ALA A 36 -0.17 14.31 3.03
CA ALA A 36 -0.08 12.97 2.48
C ALA A 36 -1.45 12.28 2.40
N LEU A 37 -2.29 12.45 3.43
CA LEU A 37 -3.62 11.87 3.47
C LEU A 37 -4.58 12.57 2.52
N ASP A 38 -4.55 13.90 2.44
CA ASP A 38 -5.37 14.67 1.49
C ASP A 38 -5.05 14.27 0.05
N ARG A 39 -3.75 14.20 -0.30
CA ARG A 39 -3.34 13.81 -1.65
C ARG A 39 -3.73 12.38 -2.01
N ALA A 40 -3.64 11.45 -1.05
CA ALA A 40 -4.09 10.08 -1.25
C ALA A 40 -5.61 10.00 -1.43
N ALA A 41 -6.36 10.73 -0.59
CA ALA A 41 -7.82 10.76 -0.62
C ALA A 41 -8.32 11.40 -1.93
N ASP A 42 -7.71 12.48 -2.38
CA ASP A 42 -8.10 13.17 -3.62
C ASP A 42 -7.89 12.29 -4.85
N GLY A 43 -6.76 11.58 -4.93
CA GLY A 43 -6.51 10.63 -6.02
C GLY A 43 -7.54 9.48 -6.04
N LEU A 44 -7.87 8.93 -4.87
CA LEU A 44 -8.86 7.87 -4.74
C LEU A 44 -10.28 8.36 -5.06
N ARG A 45 -10.68 9.54 -4.56
CA ARG A 45 -11.97 10.16 -4.86
C ARG A 45 -12.10 10.46 -6.34
N ALA A 46 -11.12 11.11 -6.96
CA ALA A 46 -11.14 11.41 -8.38
C ALA A 46 -11.26 10.15 -9.24
N THR A 47 -10.53 9.09 -8.89
CA THR A 47 -10.62 7.79 -9.59
C THR A 47 -12.01 7.19 -9.44
N ARG A 48 -12.54 7.13 -8.20
CA ARG A 48 -13.88 6.60 -7.91
C ARG A 48 -14.96 7.38 -8.65
N ASP A 49 -14.90 8.70 -8.62
CA ASP A 49 -15.95 9.57 -9.17
C ASP A 49 -15.93 9.57 -10.71
N THR A 50 -14.76 9.33 -11.32
CA THR A 50 -14.61 9.28 -12.79
C THR A 50 -14.87 7.88 -13.36
N TYR A 51 -14.36 6.82 -12.71
CA TYR A 51 -14.33 5.46 -13.25
C TYR A 51 -15.13 4.44 -12.44
N GLY A 52 -15.75 4.85 -11.34
CA GLY A 52 -16.45 3.97 -10.40
C GLY A 52 -15.52 3.31 -9.39
N GLY A 53 -16.11 2.77 -8.32
CA GLY A 53 -15.37 2.09 -7.26
C GLY A 53 -14.58 0.86 -7.73
N GLU A 54 -15.12 0.12 -8.69
CA GLU A 54 -14.51 -1.08 -9.28
C GLU A 54 -13.16 -0.81 -9.98
N ALA A 55 -12.84 0.45 -10.30
CA ALA A 55 -11.52 0.83 -10.80
C ALA A 55 -10.43 0.85 -9.72
N ILE A 56 -10.78 0.66 -8.45
CA ILE A 56 -9.88 0.73 -7.30
C ILE A 56 -9.71 -0.67 -6.68
N GLY A 57 -8.48 -1.02 -6.33
CA GLY A 57 -8.16 -2.24 -5.59
C GLY A 57 -7.49 -1.95 -4.25
N VAL A 58 -7.76 -2.79 -3.24
CA VAL A 58 -7.10 -2.71 -1.92
C VAL A 58 -6.33 -3.99 -1.65
N PHE A 59 -5.09 -3.87 -1.16
CA PHE A 59 -4.26 -5.02 -0.81
C PHE A 59 -3.91 -4.99 0.68
N SER A 60 -4.47 -5.93 1.43
CA SER A 60 -4.30 -6.10 2.87
C SER A 60 -3.07 -6.97 3.21
N CYS A 61 -2.74 -7.09 4.50
CA CYS A 61 -1.53 -7.78 4.95
C CYS A 61 -1.86 -8.90 5.95
N SER A 62 -1.50 -10.14 5.63
CA SER A 62 -1.62 -11.29 6.52
C SER A 62 -0.76 -11.19 7.78
N LYS A 63 0.24 -10.30 7.78
CA LYS A 63 1.09 -10.02 8.94
C LYS A 63 0.55 -8.89 9.81
N SER A 64 -0.56 -8.26 9.44
CA SER A 64 -1.30 -7.30 10.26
C SER A 64 -2.36 -8.03 11.10
N THR A 65 -2.94 -7.32 12.07
CA THR A 65 -3.99 -7.91 12.91
C THR A 65 -5.32 -8.06 12.15
N ASN A 66 -6.23 -8.86 12.70
CA ASN A 66 -7.55 -9.07 12.11
C ASN A 66 -8.37 -7.76 12.06
N GLU A 67 -8.22 -6.88 13.04
CA GLU A 67 -8.87 -5.57 13.07
C GLU A 67 -8.41 -4.68 11.91
N MET A 68 -7.10 -4.69 11.60
CA MET A 68 -6.58 -3.95 10.46
C MET A 68 -7.14 -4.48 9.13
N ASN A 69 -7.27 -5.80 9.00
CA ASN A 69 -7.87 -6.41 7.81
C ASN A 69 -9.39 -6.13 7.74
N PHE A 70 -10.08 -6.08 8.88
CA PHE A 70 -11.48 -5.65 8.95
C PHE A 70 -11.66 -4.19 8.48
N VAL A 71 -10.77 -3.29 8.92
CA VAL A 71 -10.81 -1.88 8.49
C VAL A 71 -10.50 -1.77 6.99
N ALA A 72 -9.53 -2.54 6.47
CA ALA A 72 -9.22 -2.54 5.04
C ALA A 72 -10.41 -2.96 4.18
N GLN A 73 -11.11 -4.05 4.53
CA GLN A 73 -12.30 -4.49 3.79
C GLN A 73 -13.48 -3.54 3.95
N LYS A 74 -13.63 -2.90 5.12
CA LYS A 74 -14.64 -1.87 5.33
C LYS A 74 -14.35 -0.65 4.44
N LEU A 75 -13.12 -0.15 4.41
CA LEU A 75 -12.71 0.95 3.53
C LEU A 75 -13.04 0.64 2.06
N ALA A 76 -12.63 -0.53 1.57
CA ALA A 76 -12.89 -0.96 0.19
C ALA A 76 -14.39 -0.98 -0.13
N ARG A 77 -15.18 -1.70 0.68
CA ARG A 77 -16.59 -1.95 0.37
C ARG A 77 -17.49 -0.75 0.64
N THR A 78 -17.27 -0.02 1.72
CA THR A 78 -18.20 1.03 2.15
C THR A 78 -17.81 2.42 1.66
N ALA A 79 -16.51 2.75 1.62
CA ALA A 79 -16.06 4.10 1.27
C ALA A 79 -15.64 4.23 -0.20
N LEU A 80 -14.99 3.18 -0.73
CA LEU A 80 -14.54 3.14 -2.12
C LEU A 80 -15.57 2.50 -3.06
N GLY A 81 -16.50 1.71 -2.51
CA GLY A 81 -17.60 1.11 -3.27
C GLY A 81 -17.14 -0.05 -4.15
N THR A 82 -16.19 -0.85 -3.67
CA THR A 82 -15.67 -2.01 -4.43
C THR A 82 -15.49 -3.26 -3.59
N ASN A 83 -15.61 -4.42 -4.24
CA ASN A 83 -15.22 -5.71 -3.68
C ASN A 83 -13.81 -6.16 -4.08
N ASN A 84 -13.07 -5.33 -4.82
CA ASN A 84 -11.71 -5.61 -5.26
C ASN A 84 -10.71 -5.46 -4.11
N ILE A 85 -10.71 -6.44 -3.20
CA ILE A 85 -9.79 -6.51 -2.07
C ILE A 85 -9.16 -7.90 -1.95
N ASP A 86 -7.86 -7.93 -1.66
CA ASP A 86 -7.10 -9.17 -1.46
C ASP A 86 -6.05 -9.04 -0.34
N SER A 87 -5.30 -10.11 -0.06
CA SER A 87 -4.25 -10.19 0.95
C SER A 87 -2.99 -10.87 0.44
N CYS A 88 -1.85 -10.57 1.07
CA CYS A 88 -0.54 -11.13 0.71
C CYS A 88 -0.35 -12.62 1.04
N ASN A 89 -1.31 -13.27 1.70
CA ASN A 89 -1.31 -14.72 1.86
C ASN A 89 -2.24 -15.38 0.83
N ARG A 90 -1.73 -15.55 -0.39
CA ARG A 90 -2.27 -16.53 -1.32
C ARG A 90 -1.33 -17.72 -1.34
N THR A 91 -1.61 -18.72 -0.53
CA THR A 91 -1.03 -20.08 -0.62
C THR A 91 -2.02 -20.97 -1.34
#